data_AF-K2EM04-F1
#
_entry.id   AF-K2EM04-F1
#
_cell.length_a   1.000
_cell.length_b   1.000
_cell.length_c   1.000
_cell.angle_alpha   90.00
_cell.angle_beta   90.00
_cell.angle_gamma   90.00
#
_symmetry.space_group_name_H-M   'P 1'
#
loop_
_entity.id
_entity.type
_entity.pdbx_description
1 polymer ?
#
loop_
_entity_poly.entity_id
_entity_poly.type
_entity_poly.pdbx_seq_one_letter_code
_entity_poly.pdbx_strand_id
1 'polypeptide(L)'
;MIFTGFHPNIYKKDVSIACSYLLLPWKWFSLREGKDIVKVEEHLQNYFQTKYAITFDSGRTALQKTLEALNLKHDDEVLVQAYTCMVVSNAINWSHAKAVYIDINQDFNMNPEDLQKKITKKSKVLIIQHTFGKPADLEQLLKIAKQNNLVIIEDCAHAFGVMYKGKKLGTFGHIAMFSFGSDKVLSSSRGGAIITNHEKLAEKLMDINKKLPKTKLLKIKQNLLNFPIFYFGKKMYDIKIGKILLALSKKLNLSAKIMYQQEKEGRRVDFYPSRFP
;
A
#
# COMPACT_ATOMS: atom_id res chain seq x y z
N MET A 1 -4.64 20.65 -20.78
CA MET A 1 -3.36 19.94 -20.57
C MET A 1 -3.63 18.75 -19.66
N ILE A 2 -3.23 17.52 -20.04
CA ILE A 2 -3.33 16.36 -19.14
C ILE A 2 -2.18 16.47 -18.14
N PHE A 3 -2.50 16.89 -16.91
CA PHE A 3 -1.54 16.88 -15.81
C PHE A 3 -1.36 15.43 -15.34
N THR A 4 -0.27 14.79 -15.76
CA THR A 4 0.09 13.39 -15.42
C THR A 4 0.66 13.23 -14.01
N GLY A 5 0.44 14.21 -13.13
CA GLY A 5 0.89 14.14 -11.74
C GLY A 5 0.00 13.22 -10.89
N PHE A 6 0.65 12.28 -10.21
CA PHE A 6 0.12 11.22 -9.33
C PHE A 6 -0.64 11.67 -8.07
N HIS A 7 -1.22 12.87 -8.07
CA HIS A 7 -2.15 13.32 -7.04
C HIS A 7 -3.36 14.03 -7.69
N PRO A 8 -4.17 13.29 -8.46
CA PRO A 8 -5.14 13.92 -9.37
C PRO A 8 -6.29 14.64 -8.65
N ASN A 9 -6.63 14.20 -7.42
CA ASN A 9 -7.86 14.55 -6.71
C ASN A 9 -7.61 15.33 -5.40
N ILE A 10 -6.94 16.49 -5.47
CA ILE A 10 -6.83 17.40 -4.32
C ILE A 10 -7.87 18.52 -4.46
N TYR A 11 -8.76 18.63 -3.48
CA TYR A 11 -9.76 19.68 -3.39
C TYR A 11 -9.30 20.80 -2.45
N LYS A 12 -9.93 21.98 -2.57
CA LYS A 12 -9.71 23.11 -1.64
C LYS A 12 -9.91 22.73 -0.18
N LYS A 13 -10.88 21.85 0.09
CA LYS A 13 -11.17 21.34 1.44
C LYS A 13 -9.96 20.59 2.01
N ASP A 14 -9.31 19.76 1.22
CA ASP A 14 -8.13 18.99 1.66
C ASP A 14 -6.96 19.92 2.01
N VAL A 15 -6.75 20.96 1.20
CA VAL A 15 -5.75 22.01 1.48
C VAL A 15 -6.07 22.73 2.79
N SER A 16 -7.33 23.13 2.99
CA SER A 16 -7.76 23.80 4.22
C SER A 16 -7.54 22.91 5.45
N ILE A 17 -7.90 21.63 5.37
CA ILE A 17 -7.67 20.65 6.44
C ILE A 17 -6.18 20.53 6.72
N ALA A 18 -5.35 20.29 5.71
CA ALA A 18 -3.91 20.14 5.85
C ALA A 18 -3.24 21.39 6.43
N CYS A 19 -3.57 22.58 5.93
CA CYS A 19 -3.10 23.85 6.48
C CYS A 19 -3.53 24.03 7.93
N SER A 20 -4.75 23.62 8.31
CA SER A 20 -5.19 23.69 9.71
C SER A 20 -4.34 22.81 10.63
N TYR A 21 -3.91 21.62 10.19
CA TYR A 21 -2.97 20.81 10.96
C TYR A 21 -1.55 21.41 10.96
N LEU A 22 -1.11 22.07 9.89
CA LEU A 22 0.20 22.72 9.84
C LEU A 22 0.29 23.96 10.75
N LEU A 23 -0.79 24.73 10.85
CA LEU A 23 -0.81 26.05 11.49
C LEU A 23 -1.37 26.05 12.92
N LEU A 24 -2.16 25.04 13.30
CA LEU A 24 -2.85 25.00 14.59
C LEU A 24 -2.29 23.86 15.47
N PRO A 25 -1.37 24.14 16.42
CA PRO A 25 -0.73 23.11 17.24
C PRO A 25 -1.70 22.22 18.02
N TRP A 26 -2.83 22.76 18.48
CA TRP A 26 -3.81 21.98 19.27
C TRP A 26 -4.48 20.86 18.47
N LYS A 27 -4.57 20.96 17.13
CA LYS A 27 -5.11 19.87 16.30
C LYS A 27 -4.19 18.65 16.27
N TRP A 28 -2.93 18.77 16.66
CA TRP A 28 -2.00 17.64 16.72
C TRP A 28 -2.36 16.63 17.80
N PHE A 29 -2.97 17.07 18.90
CA PHE A 29 -3.47 16.16 19.94
C PHE A 29 -4.55 15.25 19.37
N SER A 30 -5.53 15.83 18.66
CA SER A 30 -6.57 15.06 17.97
C SER A 30 -6.02 14.09 16.93
N LEU A 31 -4.91 14.43 16.27
CA LEU A 31 -4.28 13.57 15.28
C LEU A 31 -3.57 12.37 15.94
N ARG A 32 -2.86 12.60 17.05
CA ARG A 32 -2.05 11.58 17.76
C ARG A 32 -2.83 10.68 18.71
N GLU A 33 -3.90 11.22 19.31
CA GLU A 33 -4.68 10.58 20.37
C GLU A 33 -6.14 10.34 19.95
N GLY A 34 -6.46 10.65 18.68
CA GLY A 34 -7.79 10.46 18.13
C GLY A 34 -8.18 9.00 17.94
N LYS A 35 -9.49 8.77 17.77
CA LYS A 35 -10.07 7.46 17.48
C LYS A 35 -10.29 7.22 15.98
N ASP A 36 -9.74 8.07 15.11
CA ASP A 36 -10.03 8.02 13.68
C ASP A 36 -9.46 6.76 13.01
N ILE A 37 -8.35 6.23 13.52
CA ILE A 37 -7.83 4.93 13.10
C ILE A 37 -8.86 3.81 13.34
N VAL A 38 -9.43 3.74 14.55
CA VAL A 38 -10.43 2.74 14.91
C VAL A 38 -11.67 2.86 14.02
N LYS A 39 -12.16 4.08 13.78
CA LYS A 39 -13.29 4.32 12.89
C LYS A 39 -13.03 3.86 11.45
N VAL A 40 -11.80 4.09 10.94
CA VAL A 40 -11.42 3.63 9.60
C VAL A 40 -11.35 2.11 9.55
N GLU A 41 -10.79 1.46 10.57
CA GLU A 41 -10.73 -0.01 10.66
C GLU A 41 -12.14 -0.61 10.71
N GLU A 42 -13.03 -0.08 11.55
CA GLU A 42 -14.45 -0.47 11.62
C GLU A 42 -15.15 -0.27 10.26
N HIS A 43 -14.89 0.84 9.59
CA HIS A 43 -15.46 1.10 8.27
C HIS A 43 -14.96 0.09 7.23
N LEU A 44 -13.67 -0.26 7.23
CA LEU A 44 -13.11 -1.27 6.33
C LEU A 44 -13.68 -2.66 6.64
N GLN A 45 -13.82 -3.04 7.92
CA GLN A 45 -14.46 -4.29 8.33
C GLN A 45 -15.88 -4.41 7.77
N ASN A 46 -16.67 -3.35 7.94
CA ASN A 46 -18.05 -3.29 7.44
C ASN A 46 -18.11 -3.23 5.90
N TYR A 47 -17.21 -2.48 5.26
CA TYR A 47 -17.22 -2.33 3.81
C TYR A 47 -16.86 -3.63 3.09
N PHE A 48 -15.84 -4.35 3.57
CA PHE A 48 -15.38 -5.62 3.00
C PHE A 48 -16.06 -6.85 3.60
N GLN A 49 -16.88 -6.70 4.64
CA GLN A 49 -17.53 -7.80 5.36
C GLN A 49 -16.49 -8.81 5.89
N THR A 50 -15.49 -8.28 6.59
CA THR A 50 -14.33 -9.04 7.09
C THR A 50 -14.15 -8.83 8.59
N LYS A 51 -13.60 -9.84 9.27
CA LYS A 51 -13.47 -9.85 10.73
C LYS A 51 -12.44 -8.85 11.25
N TYR A 52 -11.36 -8.61 10.52
CA TYR A 52 -10.27 -7.75 10.99
C TYR A 52 -9.82 -6.80 9.88
N ALA A 53 -9.60 -5.54 10.26
CA ALA A 53 -8.89 -4.56 9.46
C ALA A 53 -7.80 -3.92 10.31
N ILE A 54 -6.61 -3.72 9.73
CA ILE A 54 -5.45 -3.17 10.44
C ILE A 54 -4.81 -2.13 9.55
N THR A 55 -4.72 -0.91 10.05
CA THR A 55 -4.19 0.24 9.30
C THR A 55 -2.69 0.43 9.52
N PHE A 56 -1.99 0.76 8.44
CA PHE A 56 -0.54 1.00 8.43
C PHE A 56 -0.21 2.30 7.72
N ASP A 57 0.89 2.95 8.06
CA ASP A 57 1.29 4.23 7.46
C ASP A 57 1.46 4.18 5.94
N SER A 58 1.58 3.01 5.32
CA SER A 58 1.58 2.84 3.87
C SER A 58 1.20 1.41 3.48
N GLY A 59 0.73 1.22 2.24
CA GLY A 59 0.58 -0.12 1.66
C GLY A 59 1.89 -0.92 1.63
N ARG A 60 3.04 -0.23 1.47
CA ARG A 60 4.38 -0.85 1.57
C ARG A 60 4.60 -1.47 2.95
N THR A 61 4.32 -0.73 4.02
CA THR A 61 4.40 -1.24 5.39
C THR A 61 3.42 -2.37 5.62
N ALA A 62 2.17 -2.24 5.13
CA ALA A 62 1.16 -3.29 5.24
C ALA A 62 1.68 -4.62 4.67
N LEU A 63 2.15 -4.63 3.42
CA LEU A 63 2.68 -5.83 2.78
C LEU A 63 3.95 -6.36 3.49
N GLN A 64 4.89 -5.48 3.83
CA GLN A 64 6.11 -5.87 4.54
C GLN A 64 5.77 -6.60 5.85
N LYS A 65 4.83 -6.05 6.62
CA LYS A 65 4.44 -6.64 7.91
C LYS A 65 3.58 -7.88 7.77
N THR A 66 2.79 -7.99 6.71
CA THR A 66 2.15 -9.26 6.33
C THR A 66 3.18 -10.35 6.11
N LEU A 67 4.21 -10.12 5.30
CA LEU A 67 5.24 -11.13 5.02
C LEU A 67 6.05 -11.50 6.28
N GLU A 68 6.39 -10.51 7.12
CA GLU A 68 7.01 -10.74 8.44
C GLU A 68 6.10 -11.57 9.36
N ALA A 69 4.80 -11.31 9.35
CA ALA A 69 3.83 -12.06 10.14
C ALA A 69 3.66 -13.51 9.68
N LEU A 70 4.02 -13.85 8.44
CA LEU A 70 4.00 -15.22 7.95
C LEU A 70 5.20 -16.08 8.43
N ASN A 71 6.21 -15.49 9.08
CA ASN A 71 7.40 -16.21 9.56
C ASN A 71 8.07 -17.06 8.46
N LEU A 72 8.21 -16.50 7.26
CA LEU A 72 8.90 -17.17 6.16
C LEU A 72 10.35 -17.48 6.56
N LYS A 73 10.83 -18.65 6.16
CA LYS A 73 12.20 -19.09 6.37
C LYS A 73 13.09 -18.61 5.23
N HIS A 74 14.40 -18.65 5.46
CA HIS A 74 15.36 -18.42 4.40
C HIS A 74 15.09 -19.36 3.21
N ASP A 75 15.16 -18.83 2.00
CA ASP A 75 14.84 -19.49 0.73
C ASP A 75 13.38 -19.96 0.53
N ASP A 76 12.45 -19.68 1.45
CA ASP A 76 11.03 -19.82 1.12
C ASP A 76 10.69 -18.92 -0.08
N GLU A 77 9.88 -19.43 -1.00
CA GLU A 77 9.56 -18.75 -2.24
C GLU A 77 8.21 -18.03 -2.13
N VAL A 78 8.21 -16.76 -2.54
CA VAL A 78 7.02 -15.94 -2.73
C VAL A 78 6.83 -15.74 -4.23
N LEU A 79 5.76 -16.34 -4.75
CA LEU A 79 5.35 -16.26 -6.14
C LEU A 79 4.65 -14.92 -6.35
N VAL A 80 5.16 -14.12 -7.28
CA VAL A 80 4.71 -12.75 -7.51
C VAL A 80 4.74 -12.44 -9.00
N GLN A 81 3.82 -11.58 -9.44
CA GLN A 81 3.78 -11.12 -10.82
C GLN A 81 5.08 -10.36 -11.19
N ALA A 82 5.66 -10.65 -12.35
CA ALA A 82 6.86 -10.00 -12.86
C ALA A 82 6.64 -8.51 -13.12
N TYR A 83 5.48 -8.16 -13.69
CA TYR A 83 5.05 -6.78 -13.84
C TYR A 83 4.37 -6.28 -12.55
N THR A 84 5.18 -5.81 -11.61
CA THR A 84 4.71 -5.27 -10.33
C THR A 84 5.55 -4.06 -9.90
N CYS A 85 5.11 -3.38 -8.85
CA CYS A 85 5.89 -2.31 -8.25
C CYS A 85 7.08 -2.90 -7.47
N MET A 86 8.27 -2.31 -7.61
CA MET A 86 9.49 -2.69 -6.88
C MET A 86 9.29 -2.75 -5.35
N VAL A 87 8.31 -2.02 -4.81
CA VAL A 87 7.83 -2.13 -3.42
C VAL A 87 7.65 -3.59 -3.00
N VAL A 88 7.00 -4.38 -3.86
CA VAL A 88 6.57 -5.75 -3.58
C VAL A 88 7.80 -6.66 -3.51
N SER A 89 8.69 -6.57 -4.50
CA SER A 89 9.97 -7.28 -4.50
C SER A 89 10.83 -6.95 -3.28
N ASN A 90 10.90 -5.66 -2.90
CA ASN A 90 11.63 -5.25 -1.71
C ASN A 90 11.02 -5.84 -0.44
N ALA A 91 9.69 -5.85 -0.31
CA ALA A 91 9.02 -6.44 0.85
C ALA A 91 9.32 -7.94 0.98
N ILE A 92 9.35 -8.67 -0.14
CA ILE A 92 9.74 -10.09 -0.18
C ILE A 92 11.19 -10.25 0.27
N ASN A 93 12.13 -9.51 -0.34
CA ASN A 93 13.54 -9.58 0.01
C ASN A 93 13.80 -9.24 1.49
N TRP A 94 13.11 -8.23 2.01
CA TRP A 94 13.21 -7.82 3.41
C TRP A 94 12.61 -8.84 4.39
N SER A 95 11.82 -9.80 3.92
CA SER A 95 11.33 -10.93 4.70
C SER A 95 12.25 -12.15 4.66
N HIS A 96 13.44 -12.04 4.04
CA HIS A 96 14.41 -13.14 3.82
C HIS A 96 13.90 -14.26 2.91
N ALA A 97 12.78 -14.04 2.24
CA ALA A 97 12.22 -14.94 1.24
C ALA A 97 12.73 -14.59 -0.17
N LYS A 98 12.62 -15.56 -1.09
CA LYS A 98 12.99 -15.41 -2.49
C LYS A 98 11.77 -15.07 -3.35
N ALA A 99 11.84 -13.98 -4.10
CA ALA A 99 10.83 -13.67 -5.10
C ALA A 99 10.97 -14.62 -6.31
N VAL A 100 9.88 -15.30 -6.68
CA VAL A 100 9.78 -16.07 -7.92
C VAL A 100 8.80 -15.34 -8.84
N TYR A 101 9.35 -14.75 -9.90
CA TYR A 101 8.58 -13.92 -10.81
C TYR A 101 7.80 -14.75 -11.82
N ILE A 102 6.49 -14.55 -11.85
CA ILE A 102 5.56 -15.16 -12.78
C ILE A 102 5.21 -14.15 -13.86
N ASP A 103 5.29 -14.56 -15.12
CA ASP A 103 4.99 -13.70 -16.25
C ASP A 103 3.51 -13.30 -16.27
N ILE A 104 3.18 -12.32 -17.10
CA ILE A 104 1.83 -11.79 -17.26
C ILE A 104 1.14 -12.29 -18.52
N ASN A 105 -0.19 -12.20 -18.51
CA ASN A 105 -1.01 -12.27 -19.71
C ASN A 105 -1.18 -10.88 -20.34
N GLN A 106 -1.88 -10.84 -21.48
CA GLN A 106 -2.18 -9.59 -22.21
C GLN A 106 -3.00 -8.57 -21.40
N ASP A 107 -3.72 -9.03 -20.38
CA ASP A 107 -4.51 -8.18 -19.48
C ASP A 107 -3.66 -7.52 -18.38
N PHE A 108 -2.35 -7.77 -18.37
CA PHE A 108 -1.38 -7.35 -17.37
C PHE A 108 -1.60 -7.98 -15.99
N ASN A 109 -2.32 -9.10 -15.88
CA ASN A 109 -2.35 -9.90 -14.65
C ASN A 109 -1.46 -11.14 -14.80
N MET A 110 -1.15 -11.77 -13.66
CA MET A 110 -0.33 -12.98 -13.59
C MET A 110 -0.89 -14.10 -14.50
N ASN A 111 -0.01 -14.74 -15.28
CA ASN A 111 -0.32 -15.90 -16.09
C ASN A 111 -0.40 -17.18 -15.22
N PRO A 112 -1.57 -17.83 -15.09
CA PRO A 112 -1.71 -19.05 -14.29
C PRO A 112 -0.91 -20.26 -14.83
N GLU A 113 -0.66 -20.33 -16.14
CA GLU A 113 0.13 -21.42 -16.73
C GLU A 113 1.61 -21.30 -16.36
N ASP A 114 2.16 -20.07 -16.40
CA ASP A 114 3.53 -19.82 -15.97
C ASP A 114 3.68 -20.02 -14.45
N LEU A 115 2.66 -19.64 -13.67
CA LEU A 115 2.59 -19.92 -12.24
C LEU A 115 2.77 -21.42 -11.98
N GLN A 116 1.97 -22.26 -12.66
CA GLN A 116 2.00 -23.70 -12.45
C GLN A 116 3.37 -24.33 -12.77
N LYS A 117 4.08 -23.81 -13.77
CA LYS A 117 5.42 -24.27 -14.17
C LYS A 117 6.51 -23.91 -13.16
N LYS A 118 6.33 -22.84 -12.39
CA LYS A 118 7.35 -22.28 -11.48
C LYS A 118 7.15 -22.62 -10.01
N ILE A 119 6.02 -23.23 -9.65
CA ILE A 119 5.80 -23.71 -8.28
C ILE A 119 6.81 -24.81 -7.95
N THR A 120 7.40 -24.72 -6.75
CA THR A 120 8.31 -25.71 -6.20
C THR A 120 7.89 -26.10 -4.79
N LYS A 121 8.59 -27.07 -4.17
CA LYS A 121 8.39 -27.43 -2.75
C LYS A 121 8.72 -26.27 -1.78
N LYS A 122 9.48 -25.26 -2.24
CA LYS A 122 9.82 -24.06 -1.48
C LYS A 122 8.76 -22.96 -1.60
N SER A 123 7.82 -23.07 -2.55
CA SER A 123 6.73 -22.11 -2.69
C SER A 123 5.82 -22.10 -1.46
N LYS A 124 5.69 -20.95 -0.81
CA LYS A 124 4.85 -20.76 0.40
C LYS A 124 3.74 -19.75 0.22
N VAL A 125 4.00 -18.70 -0.55
CA VAL A 125 3.09 -17.56 -0.68
C VAL A 125 2.86 -17.24 -2.15
N LEU A 126 1.62 -16.93 -2.50
CA LEU A 126 1.22 -16.35 -3.76
C LEU A 126 0.68 -14.95 -3.53
N ILE A 127 1.31 -13.94 -4.15
CA ILE A 127 0.78 -12.57 -4.19
C ILE A 127 -0.01 -12.41 -5.50
N ILE A 128 -1.32 -12.25 -5.38
CA ILE A 128 -2.23 -12.01 -6.50
C ILE A 128 -2.47 -10.50 -6.60
N GLN A 129 -1.85 -9.86 -7.59
CA GLN A 129 -2.08 -8.45 -7.87
C GLN A 129 -3.26 -8.27 -8.83
N HIS A 130 -4.12 -7.28 -8.53
CA HIS A 130 -5.21 -6.87 -9.42
C HIS A 130 -4.82 -5.61 -10.19
N THR A 131 -4.11 -5.82 -11.31
CA THR A 131 -3.41 -4.76 -12.02
C THR A 131 -4.40 -3.77 -12.63
N PHE A 132 -4.16 -2.47 -12.38
CA PHE A 132 -5.03 -1.36 -12.80
C PHE A 132 -6.51 -1.52 -12.40
N GLY A 133 -6.78 -2.26 -11.31
CA GLY A 133 -8.15 -2.52 -10.85
C GLY A 133 -8.88 -3.60 -11.65
N LYS A 134 -8.22 -4.26 -12.61
CA LYS A 134 -8.76 -5.43 -13.29
C LYS A 134 -8.60 -6.65 -12.38
N PRO A 135 -9.68 -7.40 -12.10
CA PRO A 135 -9.58 -8.68 -11.41
C PRO A 135 -8.62 -9.61 -12.16
N ALA A 136 -7.72 -10.27 -11.43
CA ALA A 136 -6.90 -11.34 -11.97
C ALA A 136 -7.77 -12.58 -12.21
N ASP A 137 -7.24 -13.61 -12.86
CA ASP A 137 -7.91 -14.91 -12.99
C ASP A 137 -7.99 -15.64 -11.63
N LEU A 138 -8.86 -15.14 -10.76
CA LEU A 138 -9.01 -15.63 -9.40
C LEU A 138 -9.44 -17.09 -9.37
N GLU A 139 -10.23 -17.56 -10.34
CA GLU A 139 -10.68 -18.95 -10.33
C GLU A 139 -9.52 -19.92 -10.54
N GLN A 140 -8.68 -19.65 -11.54
CA GLN A 140 -7.53 -20.50 -11.81
C GLN A 140 -6.42 -20.33 -10.76
N LEU A 141 -6.11 -19.09 -10.38
CA LEU A 141 -5.04 -18.80 -9.41
C LEU A 141 -5.35 -19.35 -8.01
N LEU A 142 -6.59 -19.18 -7.51
CA LEU A 142 -6.99 -19.72 -6.21
C LEU A 142 -7.00 -21.26 -6.23
N LYS A 143 -7.42 -21.88 -7.34
CA LYS A 143 -7.37 -23.34 -7.52
C LYS A 143 -5.93 -23.86 -7.44
N ILE A 144 -5.00 -23.26 -8.18
CA ILE A 144 -3.57 -23.62 -8.18
C ILE A 144 -3.00 -23.43 -6.77
N ALA A 145 -3.28 -22.30 -6.12
CA ALA A 145 -2.80 -22.01 -4.78
C ALA A 145 -3.29 -23.04 -3.75
N LYS A 146 -4.57 -23.42 -3.80
CA LYS A 146 -5.15 -24.44 -2.91
C LYS A 146 -4.52 -25.81 -3.13
N GLN A 147 -4.33 -26.23 -4.38
CA GLN A 147 -3.70 -27.52 -4.71
C GLN A 147 -2.26 -27.63 -4.19
N ASN A 148 -1.57 -26.49 -4.07
CA ASN A 148 -0.18 -26.42 -3.64
C ASN A 148 -0.01 -25.89 -2.20
N ASN A 149 -1.11 -25.75 -1.43
CA ASN A 149 -1.11 -25.23 -0.06
C ASN A 149 -0.40 -23.87 0.11
N LEU A 150 -0.58 -22.98 -0.86
CA LEU A 150 0.01 -21.63 -0.82
C LEU A 150 -0.86 -20.68 0.01
N VAL A 151 -0.22 -19.85 0.83
CA VAL A 151 -0.86 -18.70 1.46
C VAL A 151 -1.09 -17.64 0.40
N ILE A 152 -2.29 -17.07 0.35
CA ILE A 152 -2.71 -16.13 -0.69
C ILE A 152 -2.79 -14.73 -0.09
N ILE A 153 -1.99 -13.83 -0.63
CA ILE A 153 -2.05 -12.39 -0.36
C ILE A 153 -2.66 -11.72 -1.60
N GLU A 154 -3.77 -11.01 -1.45
CA GLU A 154 -4.28 -10.15 -2.53
C GLU A 154 -3.63 -8.77 -2.42
N ASP A 155 -2.96 -8.34 -3.49
CA ASP A 155 -2.52 -6.95 -3.66
C ASP A 155 -3.62 -6.16 -4.36
N CYS A 156 -4.38 -5.43 -3.54
CA CYS A 156 -5.48 -4.58 -3.96
C CYS A 156 -5.07 -3.09 -4.00
N ALA A 157 -3.78 -2.77 -4.15
CA ALA A 157 -3.33 -1.38 -4.22
C ALA A 157 -4.01 -0.57 -5.34
N HIS A 158 -4.43 -1.22 -6.43
CA HIS A 158 -5.16 -0.59 -7.54
C HIS A 158 -6.66 -0.94 -7.59
N ALA A 159 -7.15 -1.78 -6.68
CA ALA A 159 -8.46 -2.43 -6.83
C ALA A 159 -9.42 -2.18 -5.65
N PHE A 160 -9.22 -1.10 -4.90
CA PHE A 160 -10.13 -0.74 -3.82
C PHE A 160 -11.56 -0.55 -4.34
N GLY A 161 -12.51 -1.32 -3.78
CA GLY A 161 -13.93 -1.24 -4.13
C GLY A 161 -14.34 -2.01 -5.40
N VAL A 162 -13.42 -2.70 -6.08
CA VAL A 162 -13.76 -3.51 -7.26
C VAL A 162 -14.54 -4.76 -6.84
N MET A 163 -15.57 -5.10 -7.60
CA MET A 163 -16.39 -6.30 -7.41
C MET A 163 -15.99 -7.38 -8.42
N TYR A 164 -15.92 -8.63 -7.96
CA TYR A 164 -15.77 -9.82 -8.78
C TYR A 164 -16.78 -10.87 -8.31
N LYS A 165 -17.65 -11.34 -9.22
CA LYS A 165 -18.70 -12.34 -8.94
C LYS A 165 -19.47 -12.10 -7.63
N GLY A 166 -19.89 -10.85 -7.41
CA GLY A 166 -20.70 -10.46 -6.25
C GLY A 166 -19.92 -10.26 -4.93
N LYS A 167 -18.60 -10.43 -4.91
CA LYS A 167 -17.74 -10.14 -3.75
C LYS A 167 -16.72 -9.06 -4.07
N LYS A 168 -16.25 -8.34 -3.06
CA LYS A 168 -15.20 -7.32 -3.24
C LYS A 168 -13.84 -8.00 -3.40
N LEU A 169 -13.00 -7.49 -4.30
CA LEU A 169 -11.59 -7.82 -4.28
C LEU A 169 -10.99 -7.44 -2.92
N GLY A 170 -10.06 -8.24 -2.43
CA GLY A 170 -9.54 -8.24 -1.07
C GLY A 170 -10.07 -9.39 -0.20
N THR A 171 -11.06 -10.15 -0.68
CA THR A 171 -11.83 -11.09 0.15
C THR A 171 -11.75 -12.56 -0.27
N PHE A 172 -10.95 -12.92 -1.30
CA PHE A 172 -10.85 -14.31 -1.74
C PHE A 172 -9.61 -15.03 -1.20
N GLY A 173 -8.53 -14.28 -0.96
CA GLY A 173 -7.30 -14.75 -0.35
C GLY A 173 -7.38 -14.90 1.17
N HIS A 174 -6.25 -15.29 1.77
CA HIS A 174 -6.13 -15.39 3.22
C HIS A 174 -6.04 -13.99 3.85
N ILE A 175 -5.40 -13.06 3.14
CA ILE A 175 -5.16 -11.70 3.57
C ILE A 175 -5.08 -10.79 2.35
N ALA A 176 -5.51 -9.55 2.48
CA ALA A 176 -5.37 -8.57 1.41
C ALA A 176 -4.76 -7.28 1.92
N MET A 177 -3.99 -6.62 1.06
CA MET A 177 -3.40 -5.33 1.32
C MET A 177 -4.01 -4.25 0.43
N PHE A 178 -4.10 -3.04 0.97
CA PHE A 178 -4.56 -1.85 0.28
C PHE A 178 -3.54 -0.72 0.44
N SER A 179 -3.52 0.15 -0.57
CA SER A 179 -2.75 1.38 -0.55
C SER A 179 -3.69 2.57 -0.64
N PHE A 180 -3.44 3.57 0.21
CA PHE A 180 -4.14 4.87 0.21
C PHE A 180 -3.18 6.00 -0.13
N GLY A 181 -2.19 5.69 -0.99
CA GLY A 181 -1.27 6.68 -1.53
C GLY A 181 -1.99 7.73 -2.39
N SER A 182 -1.29 8.83 -2.67
CA SER A 182 -1.78 9.98 -3.43
C SER A 182 -2.40 9.66 -4.79
N ASP A 183 -1.98 8.55 -5.41
CA ASP A 183 -2.33 8.08 -6.75
C ASP A 183 -3.39 6.98 -6.76
N LYS A 184 -3.89 6.57 -5.59
CA LYS A 184 -4.81 5.43 -5.46
C LYS A 184 -6.27 5.87 -5.55
N VAL A 185 -7.15 4.91 -5.87
CA VAL A 185 -8.60 5.12 -6.03
C VAL A 185 -9.19 5.86 -4.84
N LEU A 186 -8.84 5.41 -3.64
CA LEU A 186 -9.08 6.11 -2.38
C LEU A 186 -7.73 6.56 -1.83
N SER A 187 -7.57 7.86 -1.58
CA SER A 187 -6.29 8.45 -1.16
C SER A 187 -6.43 9.17 0.18
N SER A 188 -5.51 8.86 1.10
CA SER A 188 -5.24 9.65 2.31
C SER A 188 -3.89 10.38 2.20
N SER A 189 -3.39 10.61 0.97
CA SER A 189 -2.02 11.06 0.63
C SER A 189 -0.94 10.02 0.97
N ARG A 190 -0.99 9.49 2.19
CA ARG A 190 -0.18 8.36 2.66
C ARG A 190 -1.07 7.46 3.53
N GLY A 191 -1.00 6.15 3.27
CA GLY A 191 -1.69 5.16 4.08
C GLY A 191 -1.75 3.78 3.42
N GLY A 192 -2.14 2.78 4.21
CA GLY A 192 -2.45 1.44 3.77
C GLY A 192 -3.24 0.69 4.82
N ALA A 193 -3.77 -0.45 4.44
CA ALA A 193 -4.46 -1.33 5.35
C ALA A 193 -4.26 -2.79 4.95
N ILE A 194 -4.50 -3.66 5.91
CA ILE A 194 -4.71 -5.08 5.73
C ILE A 194 -6.14 -5.40 6.10
N ILE A 195 -6.76 -6.33 5.38
CA ILE A 195 -7.94 -7.07 5.87
C ILE A 195 -7.69 -8.56 5.88
N THR A 196 -8.28 -9.28 6.84
CA THR A 196 -8.22 -10.73 6.91
C THR A 196 -9.34 -11.29 7.79
N ASN A 197 -9.69 -12.55 7.54
CA ASN A 197 -10.55 -13.34 8.42
C ASN A 197 -9.77 -14.31 9.33
N HIS A 198 -8.44 -14.36 9.22
CA HIS A 198 -7.59 -15.23 10.03
C HIS A 198 -7.18 -14.53 11.32
N GLU A 199 -7.82 -14.92 12.42
CA GLU A 199 -7.60 -14.39 13.78
C GLU A 199 -6.13 -14.38 14.20
N LYS A 200 -5.45 -15.53 14.15
CA LYS A 200 -4.02 -15.62 14.56
C LYS A 200 -3.10 -14.68 13.75
N LEU A 201 -3.39 -14.49 12.46
CA LEU A 201 -2.62 -13.59 11.61
C LEU A 201 -2.93 -12.12 11.94
N ALA A 202 -4.21 -11.81 12.20
CA ALA A 202 -4.63 -10.48 12.62
C ALA A 202 -4.01 -10.08 13.96
N GLU A 203 -4.08 -10.94 14.98
CA GLU A 203 -3.50 -10.71 16.31
C GLU A 203 -2.00 -10.41 16.21
N LYS A 204 -1.28 -11.21 15.43
CA LYS A 204 0.15 -11.01 15.21
C LYS A 204 0.44 -9.68 14.51
N LEU A 205 -0.33 -9.33 13.49
CA LEU A 205 -0.17 -8.06 12.79
C LEU A 205 -0.50 -6.86 13.68
N MET A 206 -1.51 -6.96 14.54
CA MET A 206 -1.82 -5.92 15.52
C MET A 206 -0.70 -5.74 16.53
N ASP A 207 -0.10 -6.83 17.04
CA ASP A 207 1.06 -6.76 17.94
C ASP A 207 2.28 -6.12 17.25
N ILE A 208 2.60 -6.54 16.02
CA ILE A 208 3.65 -5.93 15.20
C ILE A 208 3.37 -4.43 15.02
N ASN A 209 2.14 -4.04 14.67
CA ASN A 209 1.77 -2.66 14.42
C ASN A 209 1.93 -1.78 15.68
N LYS A 210 1.54 -2.29 16.86
CA LYS A 210 1.71 -1.59 18.15
C LYS A 210 3.17 -1.28 18.46
N LYS A 211 4.09 -2.19 18.08
CA LYS A 211 5.54 -2.08 18.31
C LYS A 211 6.26 -1.17 17.31
N LEU A 212 5.58 -0.72 16.25
CA LEU A 212 6.22 0.16 15.26
C LEU A 212 6.55 1.54 15.85
N PRO A 213 7.67 2.14 15.40
CA PRO A 213 8.05 3.49 15.84
C PRO A 213 6.99 4.50 15.40
N LYS A 214 6.86 5.59 16.15
CA LYS A 214 6.00 6.71 15.76
C LYS A 214 6.52 7.37 14.48
N THR A 215 5.62 7.79 13.60
CA THR A 215 6.02 8.54 12.40
C THR A 215 6.76 9.82 12.79
N LYS A 216 7.93 10.06 12.18
CA LYS A 216 8.75 11.25 12.45
C LYS A 216 7.97 12.53 12.12
N LEU A 217 8.03 13.54 12.99
CA LEU A 217 7.27 14.80 12.82
C LEU A 217 7.53 15.48 11.47
N LEU A 218 8.78 15.45 11.00
CA LEU A 218 9.16 15.96 9.69
C LEU A 218 8.38 15.29 8.56
N LYS A 219 8.16 13.97 8.63
CA LYS A 219 7.39 13.22 7.64
C LYS A 219 5.91 13.57 7.67
N ILE A 220 5.35 13.79 8.85
CA ILE A 220 3.96 14.27 8.98
C ILE A 220 3.83 15.63 8.28
N LYS A 221 4.73 16.58 8.59
CA LYS A 221 4.74 17.90 7.95
C LYS A 221 4.92 17.82 6.43
N GLN A 222 5.83 16.97 5.93
CA GLN A 222 6.03 16.76 4.49
C GLN A 222 4.76 16.23 3.80
N ASN A 223 4.04 15.28 4.42
CA ASN A 223 2.78 14.76 3.87
C ASN A 223 1.67 15.82 3.89
N LEU A 224 1.58 16.63 4.95
CA LEU A 224 0.61 17.73 5.02
C LEU A 224 0.94 18.84 4.01
N LEU A 225 2.22 19.16 3.81
CA LEU A 225 2.67 20.15 2.83
C LEU A 225 2.41 19.73 1.39
N ASN A 226 2.30 18.43 1.10
CA ASN A 226 1.95 17.97 -0.25
C ASN A 226 0.62 18.60 -0.72
N PHE A 227 -0.39 18.71 0.14
CA PHE A 227 -1.70 19.24 -0.24
C PHE A 227 -1.62 20.66 -0.84
N PRO A 228 -1.14 21.70 -0.13
CA PRO A 228 -1.01 23.04 -0.70
C PRO A 228 -0.02 23.08 -1.87
N ILE A 229 1.14 22.40 -1.75
CA ILE A 229 2.18 22.45 -2.79
C ILE A 229 1.68 21.91 -4.12
N PHE A 230 1.03 20.74 -4.13
CA PHE A 230 0.50 20.15 -5.35
C PHE A 230 -0.75 20.88 -5.84
N TYR A 231 -1.63 21.34 -4.95
CA TYR A 231 -2.81 22.11 -5.34
C TYR A 231 -2.44 23.40 -6.07
N PHE A 232 -1.58 24.23 -5.48
CA PHE A 232 -1.12 25.47 -6.09
C PHE A 232 -0.18 25.22 -7.27
N GLY A 233 0.69 24.21 -7.16
CA GLY A 233 1.61 23.80 -8.22
C GLY A 233 0.87 23.37 -9.50
N LYS A 234 -0.23 22.63 -9.36
CA LYS A 234 -1.09 22.25 -10.49
C LYS A 234 -1.85 23.45 -11.06
N LYS A 235 -2.45 24.29 -10.21
CA LYS A 235 -3.23 25.47 -10.66
C LYS A 235 -2.38 26.48 -11.44
N MET A 236 -1.11 26.63 -11.08
CA MET A 236 -0.18 27.56 -11.73
C MET A 236 0.78 26.87 -12.71
N TYR A 237 0.53 25.60 -13.08
CA TYR A 237 1.47 24.83 -13.88
C TYR A 237 1.69 25.41 -15.28
N ASP A 238 0.61 25.87 -15.92
CA ASP A 238 0.61 26.39 -17.29
C ASP A 238 1.41 27.70 -17.44
N ILE A 239 1.44 28.51 -16.38
CA ILE A 239 2.20 29.77 -16.34
C ILE A 239 3.65 29.58 -15.84
N LYS A 240 4.18 28.35 -15.86
CA LYS A 240 5.54 27.95 -15.41
C LYS A 240 5.83 28.14 -13.91
N ILE A 241 5.14 29.02 -13.19
CA ILE A 241 5.29 29.23 -11.75
C ILE A 241 5.07 27.91 -10.98
N GLY A 242 4.05 27.14 -11.37
CA GLY A 242 3.76 25.85 -10.75
C GLY A 242 4.89 24.82 -10.94
N LYS A 243 5.57 24.83 -12.09
CA LYS A 243 6.75 23.97 -12.32
C LYS A 243 7.90 24.33 -11.38
N ILE A 244 8.15 25.64 -11.23
CA ILE A 244 9.19 26.15 -10.31
C ILE A 244 8.85 25.77 -8.86
N LEU A 245 7.60 25.97 -8.43
CA LEU A 245 7.15 25.62 -7.09
C LEU A 245 7.36 24.12 -6.78
N LEU A 246 6.94 23.24 -7.69
CA LEU A 246 7.09 21.80 -7.52
C LEU A 246 8.57 21.37 -7.53
N ALA A 247 9.38 21.94 -8.43
CA ALA A 247 10.81 21.66 -8.52
C ALA A 247 11.56 22.13 -7.26
N LEU A 248 11.30 23.35 -6.78
CA LEU A 248 11.87 23.90 -5.56
C LEU A 248 11.45 23.09 -4.34
N SER A 249 10.17 22.74 -4.21
CA SER A 249 9.68 21.88 -3.13
C SER A 249 10.44 20.55 -3.07
N LYS A 250 10.65 19.92 -4.22
CA LYS A 250 11.42 18.66 -4.31
C LYS A 250 12.90 18.86 -3.97
N LYS A 251 13.52 19.95 -4.43
CA LYS A 251 14.92 20.30 -4.15
C LYS A 251 15.17 20.59 -2.68
N LEU A 252 14.25 21.32 -2.04
CA LEU A 252 14.26 21.67 -0.62
C LEU A 252 13.74 20.56 0.29
N ASN A 253 13.35 19.40 -0.27
CA ASN A 253 12.80 18.26 0.47
C ASN A 253 11.57 18.64 1.32
N LEU A 254 10.70 19.52 0.79
CA LEU A 254 9.47 19.97 1.47
C LEU A 254 8.30 19.01 1.23
N SER A 255 8.25 18.37 0.07
CA SER A 255 7.25 17.35 -0.28
C SER A 255 7.74 15.93 0.01
N ALA A 256 6.84 15.04 0.42
CA ALA A 256 7.16 13.62 0.54
C ALA A 256 7.45 13.00 -0.85
N LYS A 257 8.35 12.03 -0.88
CA LYS A 257 8.72 11.28 -2.10
C LYS A 257 7.98 9.94 -2.12
N ILE A 258 7.56 9.52 -3.32
CA ILE A 258 6.90 8.21 -3.55
C ILE A 258 7.88 7.06 -3.33
N MET A 259 9.10 7.20 -3.86
CA MET A 259 10.21 6.27 -3.64
C MET A 259 11.50 7.01 -3.36
N TYR A 260 12.32 6.41 -2.50
CA TYR A 260 13.63 6.91 -2.10
C TYR A 260 14.75 6.13 -2.80
N GLN A 261 15.93 6.73 -2.93
CA GLN A 261 17.04 6.13 -3.66
C GLN A 261 17.49 4.80 -3.04
N GLN A 262 17.52 4.73 -1.70
CA GLN A 262 17.82 3.50 -0.97
C GLN A 262 16.90 2.35 -1.38
N GLU A 263 15.61 2.62 -1.55
CA GLU A 263 14.65 1.59 -1.96
C GLU A 263 14.88 1.10 -3.38
N LYS A 264 15.31 1.99 -4.27
CA LYS A 264 15.67 1.61 -5.65
C LYS A 264 16.84 0.65 -5.69
N GLU A 265 17.67 0.68 -4.65
CA GLU A 265 18.82 -0.21 -4.46
C GLU A 265 18.47 -1.41 -3.56
N GLY A 266 17.19 -1.63 -3.26
CA GLY A 266 16.71 -2.72 -2.40
C GLY A 266 16.98 -2.52 -0.89
N ARG A 267 17.47 -1.34 -0.48
CA ARG A 267 17.78 -1.00 0.92
C ARG A 267 16.57 -0.37 1.62
N ARG A 268 16.48 -0.59 2.93
CA ARG A 268 15.46 0.03 3.79
C ARG A 268 15.79 1.50 4.03
N VAL A 269 14.76 2.30 4.30
CA VAL A 269 14.91 3.66 4.83
C VAL A 269 14.71 3.67 6.34
N ASP A 270 15.12 4.74 7.00
CA ASP A 270 15.20 4.87 8.47
C ASP A 270 13.94 5.47 9.12
N PHE A 271 12.93 5.84 8.33
CA PHE A 271 11.72 6.54 8.81
C PHE A 271 10.41 5.77 8.61
N TYR A 272 10.45 4.58 7.99
CA TYR A 272 9.38 3.59 8.05
C TYR A 272 9.97 2.17 7.94
N PRO A 273 9.26 1.11 8.36
CA PRO A 273 7.85 1.06 8.77
C PRO A 273 7.58 1.88 10.06
N SER A 274 6.46 2.60 10.11
CA SER A 274 6.03 3.37 11.29
C SER A 274 4.53 3.28 11.49
N ARG A 275 4.04 3.63 12.69
CA ARG A 275 2.61 3.78 12.96
C ARG A 275 2.04 5.01 12.27
N PHE A 276 0.74 4.99 11.98
CA PHE A 276 0.03 6.23 11.64
C PHE A 276 0.30 7.31 12.71
N PRO A 277 0.42 8.58 12.29
CA PRO A 277 0.77 9.69 13.16
C PRO A 277 -0.33 10.04 14.14
#